data_AF-A0A9W5W8U9-F1
#
_entry.id   AF-A0A9W5W8U9-F1
#
_cell.length_a   1.000
_cell.length_b   1.000
_cell.length_c   1.000
_cell.angle_alpha   90.00
_cell.angle_beta   90.00
_cell.angle_gamma   90.00
#
_symmetry.space_group_name_H-M   'P 1'
#
loop_
_entity.id
_entity.type
_entity.pdbx_description
1 polymer ?
#
loop_
_entity_poly.entity_id
_entity_poly.type
_entity_poly.pdbx_seq_one_letter_code
_entity_poly.pdbx_strand_id
1 'polypeptide(L)'
;GFTDRKGTFGVSERALLSLAAEAPELFSNNVLTRPLMQDYVLPVLASVLGPAEIAYWAQLGEAFRSFGMAMPIVMPRTSFTVTDDGIRKYMAAYGLSFEDVRSRFEECKQAWLDGRDTLSLDELFEETERRFTEVYEPLLQTLPALEAGLAELGEKNKQRIIEQVRFLRARAKEAHRLRYEAEMRRFDRVAVWLRPEDKPQERVINYTSLWNRFGSHWLDSLLAVPCNRSGGHYIIHL
;
A
#
# COMPACT_ATOMS: atom_id res chain seq x y z
N GLY A 1 31.38 -24.53 20.71
CA GLY A 1 32.08 -23.25 20.59
C GLY A 1 31.18 -22.27 19.85
N PHE A 2 31.38 -20.97 20.05
CA PHE A 2 30.65 -19.92 19.33
C PHE A 2 31.49 -19.49 18.13
N THR A 3 30.85 -19.30 16.98
CA THR A 3 31.55 -18.95 15.74
C THR A 3 30.74 -17.96 14.93
N ASP A 4 31.44 -17.12 14.16
CA ASP A 4 30.79 -16.34 13.12
C ASP A 4 30.31 -17.25 11.97
N ARG A 5 29.41 -16.73 11.14
CA ARG A 5 28.85 -17.47 10.00
C ARG A 5 29.90 -17.87 8.95
N LYS A 6 31.01 -17.10 8.85
CA LYS A 6 32.08 -17.35 7.87
C LYS A 6 33.17 -18.28 8.41
N GLY A 7 33.12 -18.68 9.68
CA GLY A 7 34.16 -19.50 10.33
C GLY A 7 35.51 -18.79 10.48
N THR A 8 35.53 -17.46 10.38
CA THR A 8 36.75 -16.65 10.52
C THR A 8 37.06 -16.32 11.98
N PHE A 9 36.07 -16.43 12.86
CA PHE A 9 36.21 -16.20 14.29
C PHE A 9 35.49 -17.29 15.07
N GLY A 10 36.22 -17.97 15.94
CA GLY A 10 35.70 -19.02 16.81
C GLY A 10 36.23 -18.87 18.22
N VAL A 11 35.36 -19.02 19.22
CA VAL A 11 35.68 -18.79 20.62
C VAL A 11 34.97 -19.83 21.51
N SER A 12 35.64 -20.25 22.59
CA SER A 12 35.02 -21.11 23.58
C SER A 12 34.01 -20.32 24.41
N GLU A 13 33.05 -21.00 25.03
CA GLU A 13 32.08 -20.35 25.92
C GLU A 13 32.76 -19.55 27.04
N ARG A 14 33.75 -20.14 27.70
CA ARG A 14 34.53 -19.49 28.76
C ARG A 14 35.22 -18.21 28.27
N ALA A 15 35.82 -18.25 27.08
CA ALA A 15 36.49 -17.08 26.52
C ALA A 15 35.48 -16.01 26.10
N LEU A 16 34.31 -16.40 25.58
CA LEU A 16 33.24 -15.45 25.24
C LEU A 16 32.69 -14.74 26.48
N LEU A 17 32.53 -15.47 27.59
CA LEU A 17 32.12 -14.88 28.87
C LEU A 17 33.16 -13.90 29.44
N SER A 18 34.47 -14.21 29.32
CA SER A 18 35.55 -13.27 29.70
C SER A 18 35.47 -12.00 28.85
N LEU A 19 35.31 -12.14 27.53
CA LEU A 19 35.18 -11.00 26.62
C LEU A 19 33.95 -10.15 26.96
N ALA A 20 32.82 -10.77 27.29
CA ALA A 20 31.62 -10.04 27.67
C ALA A 20 31.78 -9.24 28.97
N ALA A 21 32.62 -9.70 29.90
CA ALA A 21 32.91 -9.01 31.16
C ALA A 21 33.97 -7.91 30.99
N GLU A 22 35.00 -8.15 30.17
CA GLU A 22 36.16 -7.28 30.03
C GLU A 22 36.00 -6.22 28.92
N ALA A 23 35.23 -6.52 27.87
CA ALA A 23 35.03 -5.66 26.70
C ALA A 23 33.57 -5.71 26.20
N PRO A 24 32.58 -5.31 27.03
CA PRO A 24 31.15 -5.40 26.71
C PRO A 24 30.75 -4.58 25.46
N GLU A 25 31.51 -3.54 25.09
CA GLU A 25 31.29 -2.71 23.89
C GLU A 25 31.45 -3.48 22.58
N LEU A 26 32.07 -4.66 22.61
CA LEU A 26 32.19 -5.55 21.45
C LEU A 26 30.90 -6.32 21.16
N PHE A 27 29.91 -6.26 22.06
CA PHE A 27 28.66 -7.00 21.97
C PHE A 27 27.51 -6.08 21.61
N SER A 28 26.58 -6.61 20.81
CA SER A 28 25.34 -5.93 20.49
C SER A 28 24.18 -6.93 20.44
N ASN A 29 22.98 -6.41 20.60
CA ASN A 29 21.76 -7.20 20.52
C ASN A 29 21.22 -7.23 19.10
N ASN A 30 20.61 -8.34 18.73
CA ASN A 30 19.83 -8.46 17.51
C ASN A 30 18.33 -8.25 17.80
N VAL A 31 17.48 -8.44 16.79
CA VAL A 31 16.03 -8.26 16.93
C VAL A 31 15.40 -9.13 18.03
N LEU A 32 15.95 -10.31 18.32
CA LEU A 32 15.43 -11.25 19.32
C LEU A 32 15.92 -10.91 20.74
N THR A 33 17.20 -10.55 20.90
CA THR A 33 17.76 -10.28 22.23
C THR A 33 17.59 -8.83 22.68
N ARG A 34 17.34 -7.89 21.75
CA ARG A 34 17.11 -6.47 22.08
C ARG A 34 15.91 -6.28 23.01
N PRO A 35 14.74 -6.91 22.82
CA PRO A 35 13.62 -6.84 23.78
C PRO A 35 14.00 -7.28 25.20
N LEU A 36 14.76 -8.36 25.33
CA LEU A 36 15.23 -8.86 26.62
C LEU A 36 16.19 -7.86 27.27
N MET A 37 17.17 -7.35 26.51
CA MET A 37 18.12 -6.36 27.02
C MET A 37 17.42 -5.06 27.42
N GLN A 38 16.43 -4.61 26.64
CA GLN A 38 15.66 -3.41 26.95
C GLN A 38 14.97 -3.54 28.31
N ASP A 39 14.32 -4.68 28.56
CA ASP A 39 13.59 -4.97 29.80
C ASP A 39 14.53 -5.28 30.98
N TYR A 40 15.76 -5.73 30.69
CA TYR A 40 16.81 -5.91 31.69
C TYR A 40 17.38 -4.57 32.18
N VAL A 41 17.59 -3.61 31.27
CA VAL A 41 18.21 -2.32 31.58
C VAL A 41 17.20 -1.29 32.09
N LEU A 42 15.94 -1.37 31.64
CA LEU A 42 14.91 -0.37 31.94
C LEU A 42 13.73 -1.01 32.71
N PRO A 43 13.10 -0.31 33.67
CA PRO A 43 11.86 -0.76 34.28
C PRO A 43 10.68 -0.53 33.32
N VAL A 44 10.48 -1.43 32.36
CA VAL A 44 9.49 -1.24 31.29
C VAL A 44 8.08 -1.66 31.75
N LEU A 45 7.17 -0.70 31.81
CA LEU A 45 5.74 -0.99 32.02
C LEU A 45 5.09 -1.55 30.74
N ALA A 46 5.38 -0.93 29.60
CA ALA A 46 4.80 -1.28 28.31
C ALA A 46 5.76 -0.96 27.15
N SER A 47 5.71 -1.79 26.11
CA SER A 47 6.41 -1.58 24.84
C SER A 47 5.42 -1.09 23.78
N VAL A 48 5.69 0.08 23.20
CA VAL A 48 4.87 0.69 22.14
C VAL A 48 5.39 0.26 20.77
N LEU A 49 4.61 -0.51 20.03
CA LEU A 49 5.10 -1.27 18.87
C LEU A 49 4.25 -1.10 17.62
N GLY A 50 4.88 -1.10 16.45
CA GLY A 50 4.19 -1.21 15.16
C GLY A 50 3.68 -2.63 14.87
N PRO A 51 2.80 -2.82 13.86
CA PRO A 51 2.21 -4.13 13.55
C PRO A 51 3.24 -5.25 13.29
N ALA A 52 4.31 -4.94 12.56
CA ALA A 52 5.39 -5.90 12.29
C ALA A 52 6.18 -6.24 13.55
N GLU A 53 6.31 -5.31 14.49
CA GLU A 53 7.02 -5.54 15.74
C GLU A 53 6.21 -6.40 16.71
N ILE A 54 4.91 -6.11 16.82
CA ILE A 54 3.97 -6.95 17.59
C ILE A 54 4.04 -8.40 17.14
N ALA A 55 4.09 -8.64 15.82
CA ALA A 55 4.12 -9.99 15.26
C ALA A 55 5.36 -10.80 15.70
N TYR A 56 6.54 -10.19 15.79
CA TYR A 56 7.72 -10.90 16.30
C TYR A 56 7.77 -10.93 17.83
N TRP A 57 7.30 -9.89 18.52
CA TRP A 57 7.21 -9.86 19.98
C TRP A 57 6.32 -10.97 20.52
N ALA A 58 5.24 -11.31 19.81
CA ALA A 58 4.36 -12.44 20.15
C ALA A 58 5.10 -13.78 20.25
N GLN A 59 6.28 -13.91 19.61
CA GLN A 59 7.11 -15.12 19.61
C GLN A 59 8.11 -15.15 20.77
N LEU A 60 8.31 -14.03 21.49
CA LEU A 60 9.37 -13.89 22.49
C LEU A 60 8.97 -14.36 23.89
N GLY A 61 7.71 -14.73 24.12
CA GLY A 61 7.21 -15.09 25.45
C GLY A 61 8.03 -16.18 26.15
N GLU A 62 8.49 -17.21 25.42
CA GLU A 62 9.37 -18.26 25.97
C GLU A 62 10.79 -17.77 26.25
N ALA A 63 11.30 -16.86 25.42
CA ALA A 63 12.61 -16.25 25.62
C ALA A 63 12.61 -15.46 26.94
N PHE A 64 11.62 -14.59 27.17
CA PHE A 64 11.48 -13.85 28.44
C PHE A 64 11.43 -14.80 29.64
N ARG A 65 10.61 -15.87 29.57
CA ARG A 65 10.52 -16.87 30.66
C ARG A 65 11.84 -17.58 30.93
N SER A 66 12.61 -17.89 29.89
CA SER A 66 13.93 -18.54 30.03
C SER A 66 14.94 -17.68 30.80
N PHE A 67 14.78 -16.35 30.77
CA PHE A 67 15.58 -15.41 31.56
C PHE A 67 14.93 -15.03 32.91
N GLY A 68 13.84 -15.69 33.30
CA GLY A 68 13.10 -15.36 34.53
C GLY A 68 12.38 -14.00 34.47
N MET A 69 12.14 -13.48 33.28
CA MET A 69 11.54 -12.17 33.03
C MET A 69 10.07 -12.33 32.61
N ALA A 70 9.27 -11.31 32.90
CA ALA A 70 7.91 -11.20 32.38
C ALA A 70 7.92 -10.32 31.13
N MET A 71 7.31 -10.78 30.04
CA MET A 71 7.19 -9.94 28.85
C MET A 71 6.33 -8.71 29.19
N PRO A 72 6.80 -7.48 28.89
CA PRO A 72 6.05 -6.26 29.20
C PRO A 72 4.76 -6.17 28.38
N ILE A 73 3.86 -5.28 28.81
CA ILE A 73 2.61 -5.04 28.09
C ILE A 73 2.92 -4.58 26.67
N VAL A 74 2.43 -5.32 25.67
CA VAL A 74 2.56 -4.93 24.27
C VAL A 74 1.42 -3.98 23.92
N MET A 75 1.74 -2.72 23.65
CA MET A 75 0.78 -1.69 23.26
C MET A 75 0.97 -1.34 21.78
N PRO A 76 -0.08 -1.43 20.95
CA PRO A 76 0.00 -0.95 19.57
C PRO A 76 0.27 0.55 19.53
N ARG A 77 1.25 0.97 18.73
CA ARG A 77 1.47 2.40 18.49
C ARG A 77 0.26 3.00 17.77
N THR A 78 0.01 4.26 18.05
CA THR A 78 -0.96 5.04 17.29
C THR A 78 -0.45 5.29 15.88
N SER A 79 -1.35 5.20 14.90
CA SER A 79 -1.09 5.57 13.52
C SER A 79 -1.73 6.92 13.20
N PHE A 80 -1.07 7.71 12.37
CA PHE A 80 -1.55 9.04 12.01
C PHE A 80 -1.59 9.23 10.50
N THR A 81 -2.52 10.06 10.05
CA THR A 81 -2.45 10.71 8.74
C THR A 81 -2.76 12.18 8.90
N VAL A 82 -1.86 13.02 8.42
CA VAL A 82 -1.98 14.48 8.44
C VAL A 82 -2.59 14.93 7.12
N THR A 83 -3.60 15.78 7.20
CA THR A 83 -4.26 16.37 6.03
C THR A 83 -4.51 17.84 6.26
N ASP A 84 -4.73 18.57 5.16
CA ASP A 84 -5.01 19.99 5.15
C ASP A 84 -6.32 20.29 4.43
N ASP A 85 -6.80 21.53 4.59
CA ASP A 85 -8.02 22.01 3.94
C ASP A 85 -8.02 21.88 2.41
N GLY A 86 -6.85 21.97 1.77
CA GLY A 86 -6.72 21.80 0.32
C GLY A 86 -7.06 20.37 -0.11
N ILE A 87 -6.47 19.37 0.56
CA ILE A 87 -6.75 17.96 0.32
C ILE A 87 -8.19 17.62 0.67
N ARG A 88 -8.69 18.11 1.83
CA ARG A 88 -10.07 17.89 2.26
C ARG A 88 -11.08 18.49 1.27
N LYS A 89 -10.81 19.67 0.72
CA LYS A 89 -11.66 20.28 -0.30
C LYS A 89 -11.76 19.41 -1.54
N TYR A 90 -10.65 18.79 -1.98
CA TYR A 90 -10.70 17.84 -3.11
C TYR A 90 -11.48 16.58 -2.74
N MET A 91 -11.24 16.00 -1.56
CA MET A 91 -12.00 14.84 -1.10
C MET A 91 -13.50 15.13 -1.08
N ALA A 92 -13.92 16.26 -0.51
CA ALA A 92 -15.32 16.67 -0.47
C ALA A 92 -15.91 16.91 -1.87
N ALA A 93 -15.16 17.55 -2.77
CA ALA A 93 -15.60 17.80 -4.14
C ALA A 93 -15.84 16.51 -4.95
N TYR A 94 -15.21 15.40 -4.55
CA TYR A 94 -15.30 14.10 -5.21
C TYR A 94 -16.06 13.05 -4.38
N GLY A 95 -16.62 13.43 -3.24
CA GLY A 95 -17.37 12.51 -2.37
C GLY A 95 -16.50 11.42 -1.74
N LEU A 96 -15.20 11.65 -1.57
CA LEU A 96 -14.25 10.68 -1.01
C LEU A 96 -14.22 10.76 0.51
N SER A 97 -14.40 9.63 1.17
CA SER A 97 -13.98 9.46 2.57
C SER A 97 -12.50 9.07 2.66
N PHE A 98 -11.93 9.14 3.86
CA PHE A 98 -10.56 8.65 4.09
C PHE A 98 -10.44 7.15 3.83
N GLU A 99 -11.48 6.38 4.18
CA GLU A 99 -11.51 4.94 3.94
C GLU A 99 -11.52 4.65 2.44
N ASP A 100 -12.25 5.43 1.64
CA ASP A 100 -12.26 5.28 0.19
C ASP A 100 -10.85 5.46 -0.40
N VAL A 101 -10.13 6.50 0.04
CA VAL A 101 -8.74 6.75 -0.41
C VAL A 101 -7.80 5.62 0.03
N ARG A 102 -8.06 5.01 1.18
CA ARG A 102 -7.21 3.95 1.74
C ARG A 102 -7.39 2.61 1.04
N SER A 103 -8.63 2.23 0.71
CA SER A 103 -8.95 0.86 0.28
C SER A 103 -9.48 0.72 -1.14
N ARG A 104 -10.04 1.78 -1.73
CA ARG A 104 -10.76 1.72 -3.03
C ARG A 104 -10.57 2.96 -3.89
N PHE A 105 -9.41 3.62 -3.78
CA PHE A 105 -9.17 4.90 -4.43
C PHE A 105 -9.34 4.85 -5.96
N GLU A 106 -8.73 3.86 -6.61
CA GLU A 106 -8.82 3.69 -8.06
C GLU A 106 -10.25 3.37 -8.51
N GLU A 107 -10.99 2.57 -7.73
CA GLU A 107 -12.41 2.30 -8.00
C GLU A 107 -13.25 3.58 -7.93
N CYS A 108 -13.07 4.39 -6.89
CA CYS A 108 -13.77 5.66 -6.75
C CYS A 108 -13.41 6.66 -7.86
N LYS A 109 -12.13 6.72 -8.24
CA LYS A 109 -11.65 7.56 -9.34
C LYS A 109 -12.25 7.13 -10.67
N GLN A 110 -12.28 5.83 -10.95
CA GLN A 110 -12.89 5.28 -12.16
C GLN A 110 -14.40 5.50 -12.18
N ALA A 111 -15.11 5.20 -11.09
CA ALA A 111 -16.54 5.45 -10.97
C ALA A 111 -16.91 6.92 -11.17
N TRP A 112 -16.06 7.84 -10.70
CA TRP A 112 -16.24 9.27 -10.92
C TRP A 112 -16.13 9.64 -12.41
N LEU A 113 -15.17 9.05 -13.14
CA LEU A 113 -15.05 9.23 -14.59
C LEU A 113 -16.24 8.63 -15.34
N ASP A 114 -16.62 7.41 -15.00
CA ASP A 114 -17.70 6.67 -15.68
C ASP A 114 -19.05 7.38 -15.51
N GLY A 115 -19.32 7.95 -14.32
CA GLY A 115 -20.51 8.78 -14.08
C GLY A 115 -20.56 10.08 -14.92
N ARG A 116 -19.51 10.38 -15.68
CA ARG A 116 -19.40 11.53 -16.59
C ARG A 116 -19.22 11.09 -18.05
N ASP A 117 -19.36 9.80 -18.33
CA ASP A 117 -19.54 9.31 -19.68
C ASP A 117 -20.98 9.57 -20.13
N THR A 118 -21.18 10.70 -20.80
CA THR A 118 -22.48 11.08 -21.37
C THR A 118 -22.82 10.31 -22.64
N LEU A 119 -21.86 9.57 -23.21
CA LEU A 119 -22.00 8.92 -24.51
C LEU A 119 -22.23 7.40 -24.38
N SER A 120 -22.23 6.87 -23.15
CA SER A 120 -22.30 5.42 -22.89
C SER A 120 -21.33 4.65 -23.80
N LEU A 121 -20.07 5.10 -23.87
CA LEU A 121 -19.10 4.58 -24.82
C LEU A 121 -18.93 3.07 -24.66
N ASP A 122 -18.92 2.59 -23.42
CA ASP A 122 -18.80 1.17 -23.13
C ASP A 122 -19.93 0.33 -23.74
N GLU A 123 -21.18 0.74 -23.52
CA GLU A 123 -22.35 0.07 -24.11
C GLU A 123 -22.31 0.12 -25.64
N LEU A 124 -21.91 1.26 -26.22
CA LEU A 124 -21.82 1.44 -27.67
C LEU A 124 -20.76 0.53 -28.30
N PHE A 125 -19.57 0.45 -27.70
CA PHE A 125 -18.50 -0.42 -28.19
C PHE A 125 -18.84 -1.91 -27.99
N GLU A 126 -19.45 -2.29 -26.87
CA GLU A 126 -19.90 -3.67 -26.62
C GLU A 126 -20.97 -4.09 -27.62
N GLU A 127 -21.96 -3.24 -27.87
CA GLU A 127 -22.98 -3.49 -28.87
C GLU A 127 -22.39 -3.61 -30.28
N THR A 128 -21.39 -2.79 -30.59
CA THR A 128 -20.68 -2.84 -31.87
C THR A 128 -19.91 -4.15 -32.05
N GLU A 129 -19.15 -4.59 -31.03
CA GLU A 129 -18.44 -5.88 -31.05
C GLU A 129 -19.42 -7.05 -31.20
N ARG A 130 -20.55 -7.02 -30.48
CA ARG A 130 -21.60 -8.04 -30.57
C ARG A 130 -22.20 -8.12 -31.97
N ARG A 131 -22.70 -7.00 -32.49
CA ARG A 131 -23.32 -6.95 -33.83
C ARG A 131 -22.34 -7.31 -34.94
N PHE A 132 -21.09 -6.89 -34.82
CA PHE A 132 -20.05 -7.28 -35.78
C PHE A 132 -19.87 -8.80 -35.78
N THR A 133 -19.76 -9.41 -34.59
CA THR A 133 -19.62 -10.86 -34.45
C THR A 133 -20.79 -11.61 -35.09
N GLU A 134 -22.02 -11.18 -34.82
CA GLU A 134 -23.24 -11.76 -35.40
C GLU A 134 -23.28 -11.68 -36.93
N VAL A 135 -22.86 -10.54 -37.51
CA VAL A 135 -22.81 -10.34 -38.96
C VAL A 135 -21.67 -11.11 -39.63
N TYR A 136 -20.57 -11.33 -38.92
CA TYR A 136 -19.39 -12.02 -39.46
C TYR A 136 -19.50 -13.55 -39.40
N GLU A 137 -20.28 -14.08 -38.45
CA GLU A 137 -20.43 -15.53 -38.23
C GLU A 137 -20.91 -16.32 -39.45
N PRO A 138 -21.91 -15.87 -40.25
CA PRO A 138 -22.33 -16.58 -41.45
C PRO A 138 -21.22 -16.70 -42.51
N LEU A 139 -20.31 -15.72 -42.58
CA LEU A 139 -19.16 -15.80 -43.49
C LEU A 139 -18.22 -16.93 -43.08
N LEU A 140 -17.93 -17.04 -41.78
CA LEU A 140 -17.08 -18.10 -41.23
C LEU A 140 -17.67 -19.50 -41.44
N GLN A 141 -18.99 -19.63 -41.40
CA GLN A 141 -19.68 -20.91 -41.63
C GLN A 141 -19.70 -21.32 -43.12
N THR A 142 -19.63 -20.36 -44.04
CA THR A 142 -19.76 -20.60 -45.48
C THR A 142 -18.41 -20.81 -46.19
N LEU A 143 -17.37 -20.09 -45.76
CA LEU A 143 -16.02 -20.14 -46.36
C LEU A 143 -15.37 -21.55 -46.40
N PRO A 144 -15.55 -22.44 -45.41
CA PRO A 144 -14.97 -23.79 -45.44
C PRO A 144 -15.46 -24.64 -46.62
N ALA A 145 -16.63 -24.32 -47.19
CA ALA A 145 -17.16 -25.01 -48.36
C ALA A 145 -16.36 -24.72 -49.64
N LEU A 146 -15.57 -23.64 -49.66
CA LEU A 146 -14.68 -23.29 -50.78
C LEU A 146 -13.30 -23.91 -50.60
N GLU A 147 -12.69 -23.74 -49.43
CA GLU A 147 -11.38 -24.29 -49.08
C GLU A 147 -11.24 -24.37 -47.56
N ALA A 148 -10.71 -25.49 -47.05
CA ALA A 148 -10.57 -25.73 -45.61
C ALA A 148 -9.69 -24.67 -44.90
N GLY A 149 -8.67 -24.12 -45.59
CA GLY A 149 -7.76 -23.10 -45.04
C GLY A 149 -8.41 -21.72 -44.82
N LEU A 150 -9.56 -21.45 -45.45
CA LEU A 150 -10.25 -20.16 -45.31
C LEU A 150 -10.97 -20.00 -43.97
N ALA A 151 -11.25 -21.09 -43.26
CA ALA A 151 -11.87 -21.05 -41.93
C ALA A 151 -10.95 -20.38 -40.91
N GLU A 152 -9.70 -20.86 -40.80
CA GLU A 152 -8.70 -20.33 -39.87
C GLU A 152 -8.30 -18.90 -40.23
N LEU A 153 -8.14 -18.61 -41.54
CA LEU A 153 -7.85 -17.27 -42.02
C LEU A 153 -8.99 -16.29 -41.72
N GLY A 154 -10.25 -16.74 -41.85
CA GLY A 154 -11.44 -15.96 -41.53
C GLY A 154 -11.51 -15.59 -40.05
N GLU A 155 -11.29 -16.55 -39.15
CA GLU A 155 -11.28 -16.32 -37.70
C GLU A 155 -10.18 -15.34 -37.30
N LYS A 156 -8.98 -15.52 -37.85
CA LYS A 156 -7.87 -14.59 -37.62
C LYS A 156 -8.18 -13.17 -38.12
N ASN A 157 -8.94 -13.05 -39.22
CA ASN A 157 -9.39 -11.75 -39.72
C ASN A 157 -10.44 -11.11 -38.80
N LYS A 158 -11.46 -11.86 -38.37
CA LYS A 158 -12.45 -11.44 -37.37
C LYS A 158 -11.78 -10.91 -36.11
N GLN A 159 -10.83 -11.68 -35.57
CA GLN A 159 -10.09 -11.32 -34.37
C GLN A 159 -9.32 -10.01 -34.54
N ARG A 160 -8.63 -9.81 -35.69
CA ARG A 160 -7.93 -8.56 -35.99
C ARG A 160 -8.88 -7.36 -36.03
N ILE A 161 -10.08 -7.51 -36.61
CA ILE A 161 -11.05 -6.42 -36.67
C ILE A 161 -11.55 -6.07 -35.26
N ILE A 162 -11.88 -7.08 -34.45
CA ILE A 162 -12.27 -6.88 -33.04
C ILE A 162 -11.15 -6.17 -32.27
N GLU A 163 -9.90 -6.53 -32.48
CA GLU A 163 -8.74 -5.84 -31.88
C GLU A 163 -8.67 -4.36 -32.27
N GLN A 164 -9.01 -4.00 -33.53
CA GLN A 164 -9.08 -2.60 -33.95
C GLN A 164 -10.23 -1.85 -33.27
N VAL A 165 -11.39 -2.49 -33.08
CA VAL A 165 -12.51 -1.90 -32.33
C VAL A 165 -12.11 -1.64 -30.88
N ARG A 166 -11.45 -2.61 -30.23
CA ARG A 166 -10.93 -2.46 -28.86
C ARG A 166 -9.85 -1.39 -28.74
N PHE A 167 -8.97 -1.29 -29.73
CA PHE A 167 -7.98 -0.21 -29.80
C PHE A 167 -8.66 1.16 -29.85
N LEU A 168 -9.70 1.32 -30.68
CA LEU A 168 -10.46 2.56 -30.74
C LEU A 168 -11.21 2.85 -29.43
N ARG A 169 -11.78 1.83 -28.78
CA ARG A 169 -12.39 1.95 -27.44
C ARG A 169 -11.39 2.51 -26.42
N ALA A 170 -10.18 1.96 -26.38
CA ALA A 170 -9.12 2.44 -25.49
C ALA A 170 -8.74 3.91 -25.78
N ARG A 171 -8.66 4.30 -27.06
CA ARG A 171 -8.39 5.70 -27.46
C ARG A 171 -9.52 6.65 -27.08
N ALA A 172 -10.77 6.23 -27.24
CA ALA A 172 -11.93 7.02 -26.85
C ALA A 172 -11.98 7.24 -25.33
N LYS A 173 -11.72 6.19 -24.53
CA LYS A 173 -11.60 6.30 -23.07
C LYS A 173 -10.46 7.24 -22.65
N GLU A 174 -9.31 7.15 -23.31
CA GLU A 174 -8.20 8.05 -23.03
C GLU A 174 -8.54 9.52 -23.34
N ALA A 175 -9.19 9.78 -24.48
CA ALA A 175 -9.65 11.13 -24.83
C ALA A 175 -10.67 11.66 -23.83
N HIS A 176 -11.59 10.82 -23.34
CA HIS A 176 -12.52 11.16 -22.27
C HIS A 176 -11.78 11.50 -20.97
N ARG A 177 -10.81 10.69 -20.56
CA ARG A 177 -9.97 10.97 -19.39
C ARG A 177 -9.21 12.29 -19.52
N LEU A 178 -8.65 12.59 -20.70
CA LEU A 178 -7.94 13.84 -20.99
C LEU A 178 -8.84 15.07 -20.88
N ARG A 179 -10.14 14.94 -21.19
CA ARG A 179 -11.11 16.02 -20.97
C ARG A 179 -11.23 16.42 -19.50
N TYR A 180 -10.98 15.49 -18.59
CA TYR A 180 -11.03 15.68 -17.13
C TYR A 180 -9.63 15.64 -16.47
N GLU A 181 -8.59 15.97 -17.22
CA GLU A 181 -7.20 15.90 -16.75
C GLU A 181 -6.96 16.75 -15.49
N ALA A 182 -7.63 17.91 -15.38
CA ALA A 182 -7.51 18.77 -14.20
C ALA A 182 -8.05 18.10 -12.94
N GLU A 183 -9.17 17.39 -13.04
CA GLU A 183 -9.75 16.60 -11.96
C GLU A 183 -8.91 15.36 -11.66
N MET A 184 -8.41 14.66 -12.68
CA MET A 184 -7.49 13.53 -12.49
C MET A 184 -6.25 13.95 -11.71
N ARG A 185 -5.66 15.10 -12.03
CA ARG A 185 -4.54 15.68 -11.26
C ARG A 185 -4.91 16.05 -9.82
N ARG A 186 -6.19 16.31 -9.52
CA ARG A 186 -6.63 16.57 -8.14
C ARG A 186 -6.85 15.28 -7.37
N PHE A 187 -7.44 14.25 -8.00
CA PHE A 187 -7.46 12.88 -7.46
C PHE A 187 -6.04 12.43 -7.11
N ASP A 188 -5.11 12.54 -8.05
CA ASP A 188 -3.72 12.09 -7.84
C ASP A 188 -3.05 12.86 -6.70
N ARG A 189 -3.34 14.15 -6.53
CA ARG A 189 -2.85 14.92 -5.37
C ARG A 189 -3.38 14.41 -4.03
N VAL A 190 -4.63 13.94 -3.98
CA VAL A 190 -5.18 13.30 -2.77
C VAL A 190 -4.43 12.01 -2.47
N ALA A 191 -4.23 11.14 -3.47
CA ALA A 191 -3.53 9.87 -3.31
C ALA A 191 -2.06 10.05 -2.93
N VAL A 192 -1.32 10.90 -3.64
CA VAL A 192 0.10 11.19 -3.36
C VAL A 192 0.29 11.70 -1.94
N TRP A 193 -0.68 12.43 -1.39
CA TRP A 193 -0.58 12.93 -0.03
C TRP A 193 -1.01 11.91 1.04
N LEU A 194 -2.18 11.28 0.90
CA LEU A 194 -2.77 10.42 1.93
C LEU A 194 -2.29 8.96 1.86
N ARG A 195 -1.93 8.50 0.66
CA ARG A 195 -1.51 7.14 0.38
C ARG A 195 -0.35 7.10 -0.64
N PRO A 196 0.78 7.78 -0.34
CA PRO A 196 1.94 7.82 -1.23
C PRO A 196 2.46 6.41 -1.53
N GLU A 197 2.80 6.14 -2.79
CA GLU A 197 3.27 4.82 -3.25
C GLU A 197 2.36 3.65 -2.84
N ASP A 198 1.05 3.89 -2.73
CA ASP A 198 0.08 2.87 -2.31
C ASP A 198 0.24 2.42 -0.84
N LYS A 199 1.07 3.12 -0.06
CA LYS A 199 1.42 2.85 1.34
C LYS A 199 0.81 3.90 2.28
N PRO A 200 0.69 3.59 3.59
CA PRO A 200 0.27 4.58 4.58
C PRO A 200 1.21 5.80 4.61
N GLN A 201 0.65 7.01 4.74
CA GLN A 201 1.41 8.26 4.76
C GLN A 201 2.58 8.23 5.76
N GLU A 202 2.34 7.78 6.99
CA GLU A 202 3.34 7.68 8.06
C GLU A 202 4.51 6.72 7.77
N ARG A 203 4.43 5.92 6.70
CA ARG A 203 5.50 5.00 6.28
C ARG A 203 6.36 5.54 5.13
N VAL A 204 5.97 6.68 4.55
CA VAL A 204 6.65 7.24 3.37
C VAL A 204 7.00 8.71 3.59
N ILE A 205 6.05 9.52 4.10
CA ILE A 205 6.28 10.94 4.34
C ILE A 205 7.11 11.12 5.60
N ASN A 206 8.24 11.82 5.45
CA ASN A 206 9.08 12.21 6.56
C ASN A 206 8.51 13.46 7.29
N TYR A 207 8.76 13.55 8.58
CA TYR A 207 8.35 14.69 9.41
C TYR A 207 8.87 16.04 8.90
N THR A 208 10.04 16.08 8.22
CA THR A 208 10.59 17.31 7.65
C THR A 208 9.68 17.92 6.58
N SER A 209 8.99 17.07 5.80
CA SER A 209 8.00 17.52 4.82
C SER A 209 6.80 18.19 5.50
N LEU A 210 6.34 17.65 6.64
CA LEU A 210 5.27 18.25 7.44
C LEU A 210 5.72 19.58 8.04
N TRP A 211 6.94 19.64 8.59
CA TRP A 211 7.50 20.87 9.13
C TRP A 211 7.66 21.97 8.09
N ASN A 212 8.17 21.63 6.90
CA ASN A 212 8.35 22.63 5.85
C ASN A 212 7.00 23.16 5.34
N ARG A 213 5.98 22.30 5.29
CA ARG A 213 4.66 22.66 4.76
C ARG A 213 3.78 23.37 5.78
N PHE A 214 3.84 22.96 7.04
CA PHE A 214 2.92 23.42 8.09
C PHE A 214 3.63 24.15 9.23
N GLY A 215 4.96 24.24 9.27
CA GLY A 215 5.67 24.75 10.45
C GLY A 215 5.57 23.78 11.62
N SER A 216 5.55 24.27 12.86
CA SER A 216 5.52 23.42 14.06
C SER A 216 4.12 23.09 14.59
N HIS A 217 3.08 23.81 14.19
CA HIS A 217 1.74 23.70 14.81
C HIS A 217 1.11 22.30 14.64
N TRP A 218 1.49 21.55 13.60
CA TRP A 218 0.98 20.19 13.41
C TRP A 218 1.39 19.23 14.53
N LEU A 219 2.52 19.50 15.19
CA LEU A 219 2.95 18.73 16.36
C LEU A 219 2.02 18.96 17.53
N ASP A 220 1.55 20.20 17.75
CA ASP A 220 0.61 20.50 18.83
C ASP A 220 -0.70 19.72 18.61
N SER A 221 -1.19 19.70 17.36
CA SER A 221 -2.37 18.91 16.98
C SER A 221 -2.15 17.41 17.17
N LEU A 222 -0.96 16.89 16.89
CA LEU A 222 -0.62 15.48 17.09
C LEU A 222 -0.51 15.13 18.57
N LEU A 223 0.14 15.98 19.37
CA LEU A 223 0.32 15.79 20.82
C LEU A 223 -0.99 15.94 21.60
N ALA A 224 -1.97 16.65 21.06
CA ALA A 224 -3.31 16.75 21.64
C ALA A 224 -4.13 15.45 21.51
N VAL A 225 -3.71 14.48 20.67
CA VAL A 225 -4.42 13.21 20.52
C VAL A 225 -4.30 12.38 21.80
N PRO A 226 -5.42 11.96 22.42
CA PRO A 226 -5.37 11.17 23.64
C PRO A 226 -4.73 9.81 23.40
N CYS A 227 -3.94 9.35 24.37
CA CYS A 227 -3.36 8.02 24.33
C CYS A 227 -4.47 6.96 24.35
N ASN A 228 -4.51 6.11 23.31
CA ASN A 228 -5.40 4.97 23.23
C ASN A 228 -4.60 3.67 23.32
N ARG A 229 -4.87 2.88 24.36
CA ARG A 229 -4.16 1.62 24.64
C ARG A 229 -4.42 0.52 23.61
N SER A 230 -5.51 0.63 22.86
CA SER A 230 -5.83 -0.27 21.75
C SER A 230 -5.21 0.19 20.42
N GLY A 231 -4.44 1.29 20.43
CA GLY A 231 -3.90 1.94 19.24
C GLY A 231 -4.99 2.67 18.46
N GLY A 232 -4.98 2.50 17.14
CA GLY A 232 -5.94 3.11 16.22
C GLY A 232 -5.28 4.07 15.23
N HIS A 233 -6.10 4.53 14.28
CA HIS A 233 -5.68 5.48 13.24
C HIS A 233 -6.38 6.82 13.44
N TYR A 234 -5.61 7.90 13.50
CA TYR A 234 -6.11 9.24 13.74
C TYR A 234 -5.77 10.14 12.55
N ILE A 235 -6.76 10.90 12.11
CA ILE A 235 -6.58 11.89 11.05
C ILE A 235 -6.38 13.25 11.72
N ILE A 236 -5.20 13.85 11.51
CA ILE A 236 -4.88 15.18 12.00
C ILE A 236 -5.25 16.17 10.91
N HIS A 237 -6.15 17.09 11.24
CA HIS A 237 -6.59 18.15 10.35
C HIS A 237 -5.83 19.44 10.70
N LEU A 238 -5.14 20.00 9.72
CA LEU A 238 -4.38 21.24 9.79
C LEU A 238 -5.03 22.34 8.96
#